data_AF-A0A067PEW1-F1
#
_entry.id   AF-A0A067PEW1-F1
#
_cell.length_a   1.000
_cell.length_b   1.000
_cell.length_c   1.000
_cell.angle_alpha   90.00
_cell.angle_beta   90.00
_cell.angle_gamma   90.00
#
_symmetry.space_group_name_H-M   'P 1'
#
loop_
_entity.id
_entity.type
_entity.pdbx_description
1 polymer ?
#
loop_
_entity_poly.entity_id
_entity_poly.type
_entity_poly.pdbx_seq_one_letter_code
_entity_poly.pdbx_strand_id
1 'polypeptide(L)'
;MLQSGRRHPVEEVGVPIFHSLMRGLPKLRALVLLFGWLADQLKWPTMTPEQVKIMTLSCPHMQSFTVQFSLSLPPLQAMTLAWPSLVSLTFSTLYIPASVDSTKSKPHSLYHLSISTFRQVLKPENPPPAEQVARILDAMFPELKDCSLPQVYCEVMGVLTELQAGRVVGEGSVTIRH
;
A
#
# COMPACT_ATOMS: atom_id res chain seq x y z
N MET A 1 19.75 18.89 21.20
CA MET A 1 19.17 19.96 20.36
C MET A 1 18.88 19.37 18.98
N LEU A 2 17.65 18.96 18.71
CA LEU A 2 17.25 18.54 17.35
C LEU A 2 17.22 19.80 16.47
N GLN A 3 18.03 19.82 15.42
CA GLN A 3 17.99 20.88 14.42
C GLN A 3 16.55 21.05 13.94
N SER A 4 16.05 22.28 13.99
CA SER A 4 14.77 22.66 13.42
C SER A 4 14.79 22.34 11.93
N GLY A 5 14.23 21.20 11.55
CA GLY A 5 14.08 20.80 10.15
C GLY A 5 13.34 21.92 9.42
N ARG A 6 13.97 22.48 8.39
CA ARG A 6 13.31 23.47 7.52
C ARG A 6 12.11 22.78 6.89
N ARG A 7 10.92 23.35 7.11
CA ARG A 7 9.68 22.87 6.54
C ARG A 7 9.57 23.47 5.14
N HIS A 8 9.25 22.62 4.17
CA HIS A 8 9.08 23.03 2.78
C HIS A 8 7.69 22.59 2.29
N PRO A 9 6.97 23.45 1.55
CA PRO A 9 5.72 23.09 0.88
C PRO A 9 5.90 21.90 -0.08
N VAL A 10 4.82 21.14 -0.29
CA VAL A 10 4.81 20.00 -1.23
C VAL A 10 5.13 20.46 -2.64
N GLU A 11 4.65 21.64 -3.02
CA GLU A 11 4.86 22.26 -4.31
C GLU A 11 6.34 22.56 -4.57
N GLU A 12 7.09 22.90 -3.52
CA GLU A 12 8.51 23.27 -3.62
C GLU A 12 9.45 22.07 -3.63
N VAL A 13 9.18 21.02 -2.84
CA VAL A 13 10.08 19.87 -2.71
C VAL A 13 9.46 18.55 -3.13
N GLY A 14 8.18 18.35 -2.87
CA GLY A 14 7.46 17.13 -3.21
C GLY A 14 7.28 16.96 -4.71
N VAL A 15 6.68 17.94 -5.39
CA VAL A 15 6.41 17.87 -6.83
C VAL A 15 7.69 17.64 -7.64
N PRO A 16 8.83 18.32 -7.36
CA PRO A 16 10.09 18.03 -8.04
C PRO A 16 10.64 16.62 -7.77
N ILE A 17 10.51 16.08 -6.55
CA ILE A 17 10.88 14.69 -6.26
C ILE A 17 10.03 13.74 -7.10
N PHE A 18 8.72 14.00 -7.18
CA PHE A 18 7.81 13.20 -7.99
C PHE A 18 8.14 13.26 -9.48
N HIS A 19 8.44 14.45 -10.00
CA HIS A 19 8.92 14.62 -11.38
C HIS A 19 10.23 13.87 -11.62
N SER A 20 11.13 13.82 -10.63
CA SER A 20 12.39 13.07 -10.73
C SER A 20 12.15 11.57 -10.76
N LEU A 21 11.23 11.05 -9.95
CA LEU A 21 10.80 9.63 -10.00
C LEU A 21 10.23 9.28 -11.38
N MET A 22 9.46 10.21 -11.97
CA MET A 22 8.84 10.05 -13.29
C MET A 22 9.84 10.19 -14.46
N ARG A 23 11.03 10.76 -14.23
CA ARG A 23 12.09 10.90 -15.25
C ARG A 23 12.99 9.67 -15.36
N GLY A 24 12.93 8.74 -14.42
CA GLY A 24 13.76 7.55 -14.44
C GLY A 24 14.85 7.56 -13.37
N LEU A 25 14.71 6.67 -12.39
CA LEU A 25 15.77 6.34 -11.44
C LEU A 25 15.95 4.81 -11.46
N PRO A 26 16.59 4.25 -12.50
CA PRO A 26 16.56 2.80 -12.76
C PRO A 26 17.24 1.98 -11.65
N LYS A 27 18.16 2.58 -10.90
CA LYS A 27 18.85 1.92 -9.77
C LYS A 27 18.16 2.14 -8.43
N LEU A 28 17.08 2.92 -8.37
CA LEU A 28 16.36 3.20 -7.13
C LEU A 28 15.67 1.92 -6.65
N ARG A 29 16.01 1.50 -5.43
CA ARG A 29 15.43 0.33 -4.78
C ARG A 29 14.61 0.67 -3.55
N ALA A 30 14.87 1.82 -2.94
CA ALA A 30 14.17 2.27 -1.75
C ALA A 30 13.85 3.76 -1.85
N LEU A 31 12.62 4.12 -1.55
CA LEU A 31 12.20 5.52 -1.40
C LEU A 31 11.37 5.68 -0.13
N VAL A 32 11.72 6.67 0.68
CA VAL A 32 10.94 7.11 1.83
C VAL A 32 10.63 8.59 1.67
N LEU A 33 9.34 8.91 1.54
CA LEU A 33 8.82 10.26 1.44
C LEU A 33 7.72 10.47 2.50
N LEU A 34 8.11 11.09 3.62
CA LEU A 34 7.26 11.33 4.78
C LEU A 34 7.04 12.83 4.99
N PHE A 35 5.90 13.20 5.58
CA PHE A 35 5.61 14.56 6.02
C PHE A 35 6.05 14.82 7.46
N GLY A 36 6.20 16.12 7.76
CA GLY A 36 6.20 16.61 9.14
C GLY A 36 4.80 16.52 9.77
N TRP A 37 4.78 16.31 11.08
CA TRP A 37 3.66 15.96 11.97
C TRP A 37 2.38 16.84 11.91
N LEU A 38 2.28 17.88 11.07
CA LEU A 38 1.22 18.92 11.14
C LEU A 38 0.43 19.11 9.83
N ALA A 39 0.47 18.15 8.90
CA ALA A 39 -0.16 18.29 7.59
C ALA A 39 -1.65 17.91 7.58
N ASP A 40 -2.48 18.51 8.44
CA ASP A 40 -3.94 18.37 8.35
C ASP A 40 -4.52 19.05 7.09
N GLN A 41 -3.70 19.76 6.31
CA GLN A 41 -4.16 20.55 5.16
C GLN A 41 -3.41 20.31 3.83
N LEU A 42 -2.32 19.52 3.82
CA LEU A 42 -1.60 19.20 2.58
C LEU A 42 -1.90 17.77 2.15
N LYS A 43 -3.05 17.61 1.49
CA LYS A 43 -3.38 16.36 0.80
C LYS A 43 -2.49 16.28 -0.44
N TRP A 44 -1.54 15.33 -0.47
CA TRP A 44 -0.98 14.93 -1.77
C TRP A 44 -2.16 14.57 -2.69
N PRO A 45 -2.14 15.03 -3.95
CA PRO A 45 -3.09 14.54 -4.92
C PRO A 45 -2.96 13.01 -5.00
N THR A 46 -4.10 12.32 -5.08
CA THR A 46 -4.12 10.90 -5.41
C THR A 46 -3.38 10.72 -6.73
N MET A 47 -2.39 9.81 -6.77
CA MET A 47 -1.71 9.52 -8.02
C MET A 47 -2.71 9.00 -9.05
N THR A 48 -2.67 9.57 -10.25
CA THR A 48 -3.47 9.03 -11.36
C THR A 48 -2.89 7.69 -11.82
N PRO A 49 -3.70 6.82 -12.45
CA PRO A 49 -3.20 5.57 -13.03
C PRO A 49 -2.03 5.78 -14.00
N GLU A 50 -2.05 6.87 -14.78
CA GLU A 50 -0.95 7.19 -15.71
C GLU A 50 0.33 7.59 -14.99
N GLN A 51 0.22 8.36 -13.90
CA GLN A 51 1.38 8.69 -13.06
C GLN A 51 1.99 7.45 -12.41
N VAL A 52 1.15 6.54 -11.93
CA VAL A 52 1.61 5.26 -11.38
C VAL A 52 2.35 4.46 -12.43
N LYS A 53 1.79 4.34 -13.63
CA LYS A 53 2.42 3.63 -14.75
C LYS A 53 3.77 4.21 -15.14
N ILE A 54 3.88 5.53 -15.28
CA ILE A 54 5.15 6.18 -15.65
C ILE A 54 6.18 5.99 -14.54
N MET A 55 5.78 6.16 -13.27
CA MET A 55 6.67 5.97 -12.12
C MET A 55 7.21 4.53 -12.05
N THR A 56 6.34 3.54 -12.25
CA THR A 56 6.76 2.13 -12.12
C THR A 56 7.70 1.72 -13.24
N LEU A 57 7.49 2.21 -14.47
CA LEU A 57 8.42 2.05 -15.59
C LEU A 57 9.77 2.75 -15.35
N SER A 58 9.73 3.90 -14.69
CA SER A 58 10.90 4.73 -14.42
C SER A 58 11.78 4.20 -13.28
N CYS A 59 11.19 3.43 -12.36
CA CYS A 59 11.86 2.85 -11.19
C CYS A 59 11.61 1.33 -11.08
N PRO A 60 12.04 0.52 -12.07
CA PRO A 60 11.61 -0.88 -12.20
C PRO A 60 12.12 -1.83 -11.10
N HIS A 61 13.14 -1.42 -10.34
CA HIS A 61 13.79 -2.24 -9.31
C HIS A 61 13.40 -1.86 -7.89
N MET A 62 12.24 -1.20 -7.72
CA MET A 62 11.75 -0.80 -6.40
C MET A 62 11.55 -2.04 -5.51
N GLN A 63 12.07 -1.96 -4.29
CA GLN A 63 11.97 -2.99 -3.25
C GLN A 63 11.24 -2.45 -2.01
N SER A 64 11.46 -1.19 -1.65
CA SER A 64 10.81 -0.54 -0.52
C SER A 64 10.27 0.82 -0.91
N PHE A 65 8.97 1.02 -0.72
CA PHE A 65 8.31 2.26 -1.10
C PHE A 65 7.42 2.77 0.03
N THR A 66 7.84 3.88 0.63
CA THR A 66 7.12 4.54 1.73
C THR A 66 6.77 5.94 1.34
N VAL A 67 5.47 6.24 1.34
CA VAL A 67 4.94 7.50 0.84
C VAL A 67 3.65 7.87 1.57
N GLN A 68 3.51 9.09 2.05
CA GLN A 68 2.28 9.51 2.77
C GLN A 68 1.16 10.03 1.84
N PHE A 69 1.03 9.48 0.63
CA PHE A 69 -0.09 9.79 -0.26
C PHE A 69 -1.17 8.71 -0.21
N SER A 70 -2.32 9.04 -0.78
CA SER A 70 -3.43 8.11 -0.93
C SER A 70 -3.33 7.35 -2.24
N LEU A 71 -3.65 6.06 -2.20
CA LEU A 71 -3.76 5.19 -3.37
C LEU A 71 -5.19 4.69 -3.49
N SER A 72 -5.63 4.41 -4.71
CA SER A 72 -6.80 3.55 -4.92
C SER A 72 -6.36 2.13 -5.26
N LEU A 73 -7.31 1.19 -5.17
CA LEU A 73 -7.03 -0.22 -5.42
C LEU A 73 -6.44 -0.52 -6.83
N PRO A 74 -6.93 0.08 -7.94
CA PRO A 74 -6.37 -0.21 -9.25
C PRO A 74 -4.91 0.26 -9.43
N PRO A 75 -4.51 1.48 -9.02
CA PRO A 75 -3.10 1.87 -8.92
C PRO A 75 -2.26 0.92 -8.06
N LEU A 76 -2.76 0.48 -6.90
CA LEU A 76 -2.04 -0.47 -6.05
C LEU A 76 -1.75 -1.79 -6.80
N GLN A 77 -2.74 -2.34 -7.52
CA GLN A 77 -2.57 -3.52 -8.36
C GLN A 77 -1.57 -3.29 -9.49
N ALA A 78 -1.63 -2.13 -10.15
CA ALA A 78 -0.69 -1.79 -11.22
C ALA A 78 0.75 -1.68 -10.69
N MET A 79 0.95 -1.10 -9.50
CA MET A 79 2.26 -1.01 -8.86
C MET A 79 2.85 -2.37 -8.54
N THR A 80 2.06 -3.25 -7.93
CA THR A 80 2.54 -4.58 -7.53
C THR A 80 2.84 -5.45 -8.75
N LEU A 81 2.04 -5.35 -9.81
CA LEU A 81 2.35 -6.03 -11.08
C LEU A 81 3.64 -5.51 -11.73
N ALA A 82 3.91 -4.21 -11.64
CA ALA A 82 5.08 -3.60 -12.26
C ALA A 82 6.37 -3.74 -11.43
N TRP A 83 6.27 -3.94 -10.11
CA TRP A 83 7.41 -4.06 -9.20
C TRP A 83 7.46 -5.44 -8.53
N PRO A 84 7.82 -6.51 -9.26
CA PRO A 84 7.86 -7.87 -8.73
C PRO A 84 8.85 -8.05 -7.57
N SER A 85 9.79 -7.12 -7.39
CA SER A 85 10.78 -7.12 -6.30
C SER A 85 10.32 -6.34 -5.06
N LEU A 86 9.10 -5.79 -5.06
CA LEU A 86 8.59 -4.98 -3.95
C LEU A 86 8.36 -5.87 -2.72
N VAL A 87 9.13 -5.63 -1.66
CA VAL A 87 9.02 -6.36 -0.38
C VAL A 87 8.31 -5.54 0.69
N SER A 88 8.35 -4.21 0.60
CA SER A 88 7.75 -3.31 1.59
C SER A 88 7.02 -2.15 0.92
N LEU A 89 5.78 -1.91 1.32
CA LEU A 89 4.94 -0.82 0.86
C LEU A 89 4.24 -0.16 2.05
N THR A 90 4.40 1.16 2.18
CA THR A 90 3.74 1.94 3.23
C THR A 90 3.08 3.18 2.63
N PHE A 91 1.79 3.35 2.90
CA PHE A 91 1.04 4.54 2.50
C PHE A 91 -0.14 4.85 3.41
N SER A 92 -0.72 6.05 3.29
CA SER A 92 -1.64 6.57 4.29
C SER A 92 -3.08 6.07 4.11
N THR A 93 -3.66 6.24 2.92
CA THR A 93 -5.07 5.90 2.66
C THR A 93 -5.23 5.00 1.46
N LEU A 94 -5.99 3.91 1.58
CA LEU A 94 -6.46 3.10 0.47
C LEU A 94 -7.92 3.40 0.13
N TYR A 95 -8.17 3.88 -1.09
CA TYR A 95 -9.51 4.06 -1.65
C TYR A 95 -9.99 2.81 -2.37
N ILE A 96 -11.11 2.28 -1.90
CA ILE A 96 -11.76 1.07 -2.44
C ILE A 96 -12.93 1.50 -3.33
N PRO A 97 -12.96 1.06 -4.61
CA PRO A 97 -14.11 1.30 -5.48
C PRO A 97 -15.35 0.54 -4.97
N ALA A 98 -16.54 1.02 -5.31
CA ALA A 98 -17.80 0.43 -4.83
C ALA A 98 -18.06 -0.99 -5.36
N SER A 99 -17.47 -1.33 -6.51
CA SER A 99 -17.39 -2.68 -7.04
C SER A 99 -15.92 -3.06 -7.18
N VAL A 100 -15.54 -4.22 -6.64
CA VAL A 100 -14.20 -4.78 -6.78
C VAL A 100 -14.30 -6.14 -7.45
N ASP A 101 -13.73 -6.25 -8.65
CA ASP A 101 -13.44 -7.55 -9.25
C ASP A 101 -12.21 -8.15 -8.56
N SER A 102 -12.41 -8.94 -7.50
CA SER A 102 -11.32 -9.64 -6.79
C SER A 102 -10.62 -10.70 -7.65
N THR A 103 -11.16 -11.03 -8.82
CA THR A 103 -10.70 -12.11 -9.70
C THR A 103 -9.49 -11.75 -10.56
N LYS A 104 -9.02 -10.50 -10.56
CA LYS A 104 -7.96 -10.02 -11.46
C LYS A 104 -6.59 -9.80 -10.79
N SER A 105 -6.49 -9.96 -9.47
CA SER A 105 -5.21 -9.78 -8.78
C SER A 105 -4.35 -11.04 -8.86
N LYS A 106 -3.17 -10.92 -9.48
CA LYS A 106 -2.11 -11.92 -9.34
C LYS A 106 -1.49 -11.77 -7.93
N PRO A 107 -1.24 -12.87 -7.21
CA PRO A 107 -0.52 -12.83 -5.94
C PRO A 107 0.86 -12.19 -6.09
N HIS A 108 1.25 -11.42 -5.08
CA HIS A 108 2.53 -10.73 -4.98
C HIS A 108 3.25 -11.13 -3.69
N SER A 109 4.57 -11.31 -3.76
CA SER A 109 5.45 -11.65 -2.62
C SER A 109 5.74 -10.45 -1.71
N LEU A 110 4.79 -9.52 -1.57
CA LEU A 110 4.93 -8.37 -0.68
C LEU A 110 4.91 -8.90 0.76
N TYR A 111 5.90 -8.52 1.54
CA TYR A 111 6.10 -9.03 2.89
C TYR A 111 5.60 -8.06 3.97
N HIS A 112 5.75 -6.76 3.71
CA HIS A 112 5.37 -5.69 4.61
C HIS A 112 4.40 -4.73 3.91
N LEU A 113 3.22 -4.56 4.51
CA LEU A 113 2.20 -3.62 4.06
C LEU A 113 1.70 -2.81 5.26
N SER A 114 1.83 -1.49 5.16
CA SER A 114 1.29 -0.56 6.16
C SER A 114 0.35 0.44 5.51
N ILE A 115 -0.92 0.39 5.94
CA ILE A 115 -2.00 1.27 5.47
C ILE A 115 -2.70 1.84 6.69
N SER A 116 -2.74 3.17 6.82
CA SER A 116 -3.34 3.79 8.01
C SER A 116 -4.87 3.92 7.94
N THR A 117 -5.44 4.11 6.75
CA THR A 117 -6.87 4.41 6.57
C THR A 117 -7.45 3.72 5.33
N PHE A 118 -8.71 3.28 5.38
CA PHE A 118 -9.46 2.71 4.25
C PHE A 118 -10.74 3.52 4.00
N ARG A 119 -11.04 3.88 2.74
CA ARG A 119 -12.20 4.73 2.37
C ARG A 119 -12.90 4.22 1.11
N GLN A 120 -14.21 4.39 0.99
CA GLN A 120 -14.93 4.14 -0.26
C GLN A 120 -14.84 5.33 -1.23
N VAL A 121 -14.69 5.08 -2.53
CA VAL A 121 -14.61 6.14 -3.56
C VAL A 121 -15.91 6.96 -3.64
N LEU A 122 -17.08 6.30 -3.57
CA LEU A 122 -18.38 6.99 -3.69
C LEU A 122 -18.82 7.71 -2.42
N LYS A 123 -18.31 7.29 -1.26
CA LYS A 123 -18.60 7.87 0.04
C LYS A 123 -17.29 7.93 0.82
N PRO A 124 -16.43 8.95 0.59
CA PRO A 124 -15.12 9.04 1.22
C PRO A 124 -15.16 9.07 2.75
N GLU A 125 -16.33 9.38 3.32
CA GLU A 125 -16.55 9.43 4.77
C GLU A 125 -16.97 8.09 5.37
N ASN A 126 -17.31 7.09 4.53
CA ASN A 126 -17.71 5.77 5.01
C ASN A 126 -16.61 4.74 4.74
N PRO A 127 -16.17 3.98 5.76
CA PRO A 127 -15.26 2.88 5.56
C PRO A 127 -15.98 1.71 4.84
N PRO A 128 -15.29 0.99 3.94
CA PRO A 128 -15.80 -0.24 3.36
C PRO A 128 -15.88 -1.37 4.43
N PRO A 129 -16.70 -2.41 4.22
CA PRO A 129 -16.72 -3.57 5.11
C PRO A 129 -15.33 -4.21 5.23
N ALA A 130 -14.86 -4.42 6.47
CA ALA A 130 -13.50 -4.85 6.73
C ALA A 130 -13.17 -6.19 6.08
N GLU A 131 -14.07 -7.16 6.17
CA GLU A 131 -13.92 -8.49 5.55
C GLU A 131 -13.71 -8.44 4.04
N GLN A 132 -14.45 -7.57 3.35
CA GLN A 132 -14.35 -7.46 1.90
C GLN A 132 -12.95 -6.97 1.50
N VAL A 133 -12.45 -5.94 2.17
CA VAL A 133 -11.11 -5.39 1.90
C VAL A 133 -10.03 -6.38 2.31
N ALA A 134 -10.17 -7.04 3.45
CA ALA A 134 -9.23 -8.05 3.93
C ALA A 134 -9.08 -9.18 2.90
N ARG A 135 -10.18 -9.71 2.34
CA ARG A 135 -10.11 -10.76 1.29
C ARG A 135 -9.41 -10.29 0.01
N ILE A 136 -9.58 -9.03 -0.37
CA ILE A 136 -8.88 -8.46 -1.53
C ILE A 136 -7.37 -8.40 -1.25
N LEU A 137 -6.98 -7.88 -0.08
CA LEU A 137 -5.57 -7.79 0.31
C LEU A 137 -4.95 -9.17 0.47
N ASP A 138 -5.68 -10.13 1.04
CA ASP A 138 -5.27 -11.52 1.23
C ASP A 138 -5.04 -12.27 -0.10
N ALA A 139 -5.86 -11.98 -1.12
CA ALA A 139 -5.68 -12.50 -2.47
C ALA A 139 -4.47 -11.85 -3.17
N MET A 140 -4.21 -10.57 -2.93
CA MET A 140 -3.08 -9.84 -3.51
C MET A 140 -1.75 -10.18 -2.83
N PHE A 141 -1.76 -10.38 -1.51
CA PHE A 141 -0.58 -10.46 -0.67
C PHE A 141 -0.70 -11.61 0.35
N PRO A 142 -0.62 -12.87 -0.11
CA PRO A 142 -0.86 -14.03 0.75
C PRO A 142 0.22 -14.26 1.81
N GLU A 143 1.40 -13.63 1.69
CA GLU A 143 2.59 -13.88 2.52
C GLU A 143 2.97 -12.69 3.42
N LEU A 144 2.02 -11.81 3.76
CA LEU A 144 2.29 -10.70 4.67
C LEU A 144 2.65 -11.23 6.07
N LYS A 145 3.79 -10.80 6.62
CA LYS A 145 4.23 -11.23 7.96
C LYS A 145 4.30 -10.10 8.98
N ASP A 146 4.43 -8.86 8.52
CA ASP A 146 4.47 -7.67 9.38
C ASP A 146 3.40 -6.65 8.94
N CYS A 147 2.15 -6.92 9.30
CA CYS A 147 1.09 -5.92 9.29
C CYS A 147 1.32 -4.99 10.49
N SER A 148 2.33 -4.12 10.43
CA SER A 148 2.82 -3.32 11.56
C SER A 148 1.91 -2.12 11.90
N LEU A 149 0.61 -2.36 12.02
CA LEU A 149 -0.21 -1.59 12.94
C LEU A 149 -0.45 -2.49 14.14
N PRO A 150 -0.31 -2.01 15.39
CA PRO A 150 -0.87 -2.73 16.51
C PRO A 150 -2.33 -3.04 16.16
N GLN A 151 -2.71 -4.31 16.29
CA GLN A 151 -4.03 -4.91 15.98
C GLN A 151 -5.23 -4.11 16.55
N VAL A 152 -4.95 -3.10 17.36
CA VAL A 152 -5.83 -2.23 18.12
C VAL A 152 -6.54 -1.14 17.28
N TYR A 153 -6.05 -0.77 16.09
CA TYR A 153 -6.59 0.41 15.37
C TYR A 153 -7.12 0.19 13.94
N CYS A 154 -6.93 -0.98 13.32
CA CYS A 154 -7.42 -1.21 11.97
C CYS A 154 -8.09 -2.58 11.81
N GLU A 155 -9.42 -2.58 11.79
CA GLU A 155 -10.26 -3.77 11.65
C GLU A 155 -9.90 -4.60 10.41
N VAL A 156 -9.61 -3.94 9.27
CA VAL A 156 -9.18 -4.61 8.02
C VAL A 156 -7.93 -5.45 8.24
N MET A 157 -6.92 -4.90 8.93
CA MET A 157 -5.65 -5.60 9.17
C MET A 157 -5.82 -6.72 10.20
N GLY A 158 -6.73 -6.57 11.16
CA GLY A 158 -7.13 -7.62 12.08
C GLY A 158 -7.71 -8.82 11.35
N VAL A 159 -8.76 -8.61 10.54
CA VAL A 159 -9.40 -9.67 9.74
C VAL A 159 -8.42 -10.31 8.76
N LEU A 160 -7.55 -9.52 8.13
CA LEU A 160 -6.50 -10.04 7.24
C LEU A 160 -5.54 -11.00 7.96
N THR A 161 -5.14 -10.66 9.19
CA THR A 161 -4.26 -11.49 10.02
C THR A 161 -4.94 -12.83 10.34
N GLU A 162 -6.23 -12.82 10.67
CA GLU A 162 -7.01 -14.03 10.94
C GLU A 162 -7.13 -14.93 9.70
N LEU A 163 -7.42 -14.33 8.53
CA LEU A 163 -7.50 -15.07 7.26
C LEU A 163 -6.18 -15.77 6.93
N GLN A 164 -5.05 -15.10 7.14
CA GLN A 164 -3.72 -15.64 6.87
C GLN A 164 -3.31 -16.71 7.90
N ALA A 165 -3.61 -16.51 9.18
CA ALA A 165 -3.37 -17.50 10.22
C ALA A 165 -4.16 -18.80 9.98
N GLY A 166 -5.41 -18.70 9.51
CA GLY A 166 -6.23 -19.87 9.16
C GLY A 166 -5.63 -20.78 8.09
N ARG A 167 -4.80 -20.23 7.18
CA ARG A 167 -4.08 -21.03 6.16
C ARG A 167 -2.93 -21.83 6.74
N VAL A 168 -2.18 -21.24 7.67
CA VAL A 168 -1.04 -21.90 8.34
C VAL A 168 -1.51 -23.13 9.12
N VAL A 169 -2.72 -23.11 9.67
CA VAL A 169 -3.32 -24.25 10.38
C VAL A 169 -3.85 -25.32 9.42
N GLY A 170 -4.26 -24.95 8.21
CA GLY A 170 -4.81 -25.86 7.20
C GLY A 170 -3.80 -26.76 6.48
N GLU A 171 -2.53 -26.35 6.41
CA GLU A 171 -1.45 -27.15 5.78
C GLU A 171 -0.87 -28.24 6.71
N GLY A 172 -1.36 -28.35 7.94
CA GLY A 172 -0.90 -29.33 8.95
C GLY A 172 -1.84 -30.50 9.24
N SER A 173 -3.02 -30.59 8.61
CA SER A 173 -3.97 -31.67 8.91
C SER A 173 -3.65 -32.93 8.10
N VAL A 174 -2.71 -33.70 8.67
CA VAL A 174 -2.30 -35.03 8.25
C VAL A 174 -3.51 -35.95 8.03
N THR A 175 -3.50 -36.61 6.88
CA THR A 175 -4.34 -37.76 6.54
C THR A 175 -4.26 -38.81 7.65
N ILE A 176 -5.37 -39.05 8.36
CA ILE A 176 -5.56 -40.33 9.07
C ILE A 176 -6.56 -41.13 8.24
N ARG A 177 -6.00 -42.11 7.53
CA ARG A 177 -6.75 -43.26 7.01
C ARG A 177 -7.28 -44.06 8.20
N HIS A 178 -8.56 -44.40 8.16
CA HIS A 178 -9.06 -45.69 8.60
C HIS A 178 -10.14 -46.15 7.62
#